data_AF-A0A829CPS2-F1
#
_entry.id   AF-A0A829CPS2-F1
#
_cell.length_a   1.000
_cell.length_b   1.000
_cell.length_c   1.000
_cell.angle_alpha   90.00
_cell.angle_beta   90.00
_cell.angle_gamma   90.00
#
_symmetry.space_group_name_H-M   'P 1'
#
loop_
_entity.id
_entity.type
_entity.pdbx_description
1 polymer ?
#
loop_
_entity_poly.entity_id
_entity_poly.type
_entity_poly.pdbx_seq_one_letter_code
_entity_poly.pdbx_strand_id
1 'polypeptide(L)'
;MIVKIFTFILSDMLHLTTLDFLKKLAKNNNKIWLEKNKESFVKAKEDFENLITELIVGLAKVNPSLTGLDPKKCIFRIYRDVRFSKNKEPYKINFGASIGEVGKDLGRPLFYLHVQPGEESFLAGGLYMPDSPTLKKVREYILENSNSIKKIVQDKKFLREFGGLSDMKLKTYPKGFAKDHPDLEWIQYTS
;
A
#
# COMPACT_ATOMS: atom_id res chain seq x y z
N MET A 1 11.42 -2.27 -3.08
CA MET A 1 10.77 -3.56 -3.29
C MET A 1 9.47 -3.58 -2.53
N ILE A 2 8.34 -3.82 -3.22
CA ILE A 2 7.01 -3.90 -2.63
C ILE A 2 6.64 -5.34 -2.38
N VAL A 3 6.17 -5.58 -1.16
CA VAL A 3 5.48 -6.78 -0.74
C VAL A 3 3.99 -6.48 -0.73
N LYS A 4 3.14 -7.33 -1.29
CA LYS A 4 1.67 -7.15 -1.31
C LYS A 4 0.99 -8.38 -0.71
N ILE A 5 0.28 -8.19 0.39
CA ILE A 5 -0.54 -9.18 1.09
C ILE A 5 -1.98 -9.07 0.61
N PHE A 6 -2.54 -10.16 0.07
CA PHE A 6 -3.90 -10.18 -0.45
C PHE A 6 -4.98 -10.56 0.57
N THR A 7 -4.62 -10.92 1.81
CA THR A 7 -5.61 -11.31 2.80
C THR A 7 -5.20 -10.84 4.19
N PHE A 8 -5.81 -9.76 4.65
CA PHE A 8 -5.76 -9.36 6.06
C PHE A 8 -7.17 -9.55 6.64
N ILE A 9 -7.28 -10.29 7.75
CA ILE A 9 -8.55 -10.41 8.47
C ILE A 9 -8.76 -9.08 9.20
N LEU A 10 -9.54 -8.19 8.58
CA LEU A 10 -9.96 -6.90 9.12
C LEU A 10 -11.19 -6.99 10.05
N SER A 11 -11.71 -8.21 10.29
CA SER A 11 -13.06 -8.40 10.86
C SER A 11 -13.26 -7.77 12.23
N ASP A 12 -12.19 -7.57 12.99
CA ASP A 12 -12.27 -7.10 14.38
C ASP A 12 -11.93 -5.60 14.52
N MET A 13 -11.34 -4.97 13.50
CA MET A 13 -10.87 -3.58 13.55
C MET A 13 -11.59 -2.64 12.57
N LEU A 14 -12.40 -3.17 11.64
CA LEU A 14 -13.18 -2.36 10.70
C LEU A 14 -14.64 -2.81 10.70
N HIS A 15 -15.56 -1.87 10.88
CA HIS A 15 -16.98 -2.18 10.93
C HIS A 15 -17.51 -2.64 9.56
N LEU A 16 -18.38 -3.67 9.57
CA LEU A 16 -19.05 -4.14 8.35
C LEU A 16 -19.83 -3.03 7.63
N THR A 17 -20.36 -2.05 8.38
CA THR A 17 -21.04 -0.88 7.84
C THR A 17 -20.15 -0.03 6.92
N THR A 18 -18.84 0.00 7.16
CA THR A 18 -17.87 0.69 6.31
C THR A 18 -17.71 -0.03 4.97
N LEU A 19 -17.59 -1.36 4.98
CA LEU A 19 -17.56 -2.16 3.75
C LEU A 19 -18.88 -2.05 2.98
N ASP A 20 -20.02 -2.05 3.67
CA ASP A 20 -21.32 -1.88 3.04
C ASP A 20 -21.52 -0.49 2.45
N PHE A 21 -21.00 0.56 3.10
CA PHE A 21 -20.95 1.90 2.52
C PHE A 21 -20.16 1.88 1.19
N LEU A 22 -18.96 1.28 1.16
CA LEU A 22 -18.14 1.20 -0.05
C LEU A 22 -18.85 0.39 -1.16
N LYS A 23 -19.55 -0.70 -0.83
CA LYS A 23 -20.37 -1.46 -1.80
C LYS A 23 -21.50 -0.59 -2.38
N LYS A 24 -22.20 0.18 -1.55
CA LYS A 24 -23.29 1.06 -1.97
C LYS A 24 -22.77 2.23 -2.81
N LEU A 25 -21.63 2.80 -2.45
CA LEU A 25 -20.96 3.85 -3.20
C LEU A 25 -20.57 3.36 -4.60
N ALA A 26 -20.03 2.14 -4.71
CA ALA A 26 -19.69 1.55 -6.01
C ALA A 26 -20.89 1.44 -6.95
N LYS A 27 -22.08 1.11 -6.43
CA LYS A 27 -23.32 1.05 -7.20
C LYS A 27 -23.93 2.41 -7.53
N ASN A 28 -23.56 3.47 -6.80
CA ASN A 28 -24.18 4.78 -6.86
C ASN A 28 -23.15 5.92 -6.90
N ASN A 29 -22.11 5.78 -7.73
CA ASN A 29 -20.94 6.66 -7.73
C ASN A 29 -21.22 8.04 -8.36
N ASN A 30 -21.99 8.88 -7.66
CA ASN A 30 -22.34 10.22 -8.08
C ASN A 30 -22.56 11.15 -6.87
N LYS A 31 -22.41 12.46 -7.11
CA LYS A 31 -22.45 13.47 -6.04
C LYS A 31 -23.76 13.52 -5.29
N ILE A 32 -24.88 13.42 -6.00
CA ILE A 32 -26.23 13.49 -5.42
C ILE A 32 -26.41 12.39 -4.39
N TRP A 33 -25.98 11.17 -4.72
CA TRP A 33 -26.07 10.04 -3.82
C TRP A 33 -25.16 10.21 -2.60
N LEU A 34 -23.92 10.65 -2.77
CA LEU A 34 -23.01 10.85 -1.64
C LEU A 34 -23.51 11.92 -0.66
N GLU A 35 -24.07 13.03 -1.16
CA GLU A 35 -24.65 14.07 -0.29
C GLU A 35 -25.83 13.54 0.53
N LYS A 36 -26.70 12.73 -0.07
CA LYS A 36 -27.81 12.06 0.64
C LYS A 36 -27.33 11.03 1.68
N ASN A 37 -26.13 10.47 1.49
CA ASN A 37 -25.56 9.43 2.35
C ASN A 37 -24.34 9.95 3.15
N LYS A 38 -24.26 11.27 3.34
CA LYS A 38 -23.11 11.95 3.96
C LYS A 38 -22.82 11.45 5.37
N GLU A 39 -23.86 11.16 6.16
CA GLU A 39 -23.68 10.62 7.51
C GLU A 39 -22.99 9.25 7.50
N SER A 40 -23.42 8.34 6.61
CA SER A 40 -22.76 7.04 6.45
C SER A 40 -21.31 7.18 5.98
N PHE A 41 -21.04 8.14 5.08
CA PHE A 41 -19.67 8.44 4.66
C PHE A 41 -18.79 8.93 5.82
N VAL A 42 -19.31 9.84 6.66
CA VAL A 42 -18.57 10.35 7.82
C VAL A 42 -18.23 9.23 8.80
N LYS A 43 -19.20 8.37 9.13
CA LYS A 43 -18.98 7.21 10.01
C LYS A 43 -17.96 6.23 9.43
N ALA A 44 -18.06 5.92 8.13
CA ALA A 44 -17.13 5.03 7.46
C ALA A 44 -15.70 5.60 7.41
N LYS A 45 -15.57 6.92 7.26
CA LYS A 45 -14.27 7.61 7.30
C LYS A 45 -13.67 7.59 8.71
N GLU A 46 -14.48 7.82 9.74
CA GLU A 46 -14.04 7.79 11.14
C GLU A 46 -13.57 6.39 11.55
N ASP A 47 -14.33 5.36 11.18
CA ASP A 47 -13.96 3.96 11.39
C ASP A 47 -12.61 3.61 10.71
N PHE A 48 -12.43 4.02 9.45
CA PHE A 48 -11.14 3.85 8.77
C PHE A 48 -10.00 4.63 9.45
N GLU A 49 -10.28 5.81 10.00
CA GLU A 49 -9.29 6.61 10.74
C GLU A 49 -8.84 5.93 12.03
N ASN A 50 -9.77 5.29 12.76
CA ASN A 50 -9.46 4.48 13.93
C ASN A 50 -8.57 3.28 13.58
N LEU A 51 -8.91 2.55 12.50
CA LEU A 51 -8.07 1.46 11.99
C LEU A 51 -6.63 1.92 11.69
N ILE A 52 -6.46 3.06 11.02
CA ILE A 52 -5.12 3.60 10.72
C ILE A 52 -4.40 3.99 12.01
N THR A 53 -5.10 4.51 13.01
CA THR A 53 -4.51 4.85 14.32
C THR A 53 -3.93 3.61 15.00
N GLU A 54 -4.70 2.52 15.05
CA GLU A 54 -4.24 1.26 15.65
C GLU A 54 -3.06 0.65 14.89
N LEU A 55 -3.10 0.70 13.55
CA LEU A 55 -1.99 0.23 12.72
C LEU A 55 -0.71 1.03 12.96
N ILE A 56 -0.80 2.36 13.11
CA ILE A 56 0.37 3.20 13.44
C ILE A 56 0.96 2.77 14.79
N VAL A 57 0.13 2.56 15.81
CA VAL A 57 0.58 2.10 17.14
C VAL A 57 1.27 0.73 17.04
N GLY A 58 0.69 -0.20 16.27
CA GLY A 58 1.28 -1.52 16.06
C GLY A 58 2.64 -1.46 15.34
N LEU A 59 2.70 -0.70 14.24
CA LEU A 59 3.92 -0.54 13.43
C LEU A 59 5.02 0.23 14.18
N ALA A 60 4.66 1.18 15.05
CA ALA A 60 5.62 1.94 15.85
C ALA A 60 6.45 1.07 16.80
N LYS A 61 5.93 -0.10 17.22
CA LYS A 61 6.67 -1.08 18.05
C LYS A 61 7.91 -1.64 17.35
N VAL A 62 7.87 -1.74 16.03
CA VAL A 62 8.98 -2.28 15.20
C VAL A 62 9.69 -1.20 14.40
N ASN A 63 9.05 -0.05 14.20
CA ASN A 63 9.63 1.11 13.55
C ASN A 63 9.28 2.39 14.34
N PRO A 64 10.09 2.77 15.35
CA PRO A 64 9.82 3.91 16.22
C PRO A 64 9.65 5.25 15.49
N SER A 65 10.14 5.39 14.26
CA SER A 65 9.94 6.61 13.44
C SER A 65 8.47 6.91 13.12
N LEU A 66 7.58 5.94 13.31
CA LEU A 66 6.13 6.11 13.11
C LEU A 66 5.40 6.62 14.37
N THR A 67 6.10 6.78 15.49
CA THR A 67 5.51 7.21 16.76
C THR A 67 4.93 8.62 16.63
N GLY A 68 3.67 8.79 17.06
CA GLY A 68 2.99 10.09 17.04
C GLY A 68 2.58 10.57 15.64
N LEU A 69 2.66 9.71 14.62
CA LEU A 69 2.20 10.03 13.28
C LEU A 69 0.68 10.28 13.28
N ASP A 70 0.25 11.39 12.68
CA ASP A 70 -1.16 11.74 12.55
C ASP A 70 -1.84 10.83 11.49
N PRO A 71 -2.84 10.01 11.87
CA PRO A 71 -3.53 9.11 10.95
C PRO A 71 -4.20 9.86 9.78
N LYS A 72 -4.69 11.10 10.00
CA LYS A 72 -5.34 11.90 8.94
C LYS A 72 -4.35 12.26 7.83
N LYS A 73 -3.07 12.44 8.16
CA LYS A 73 -2.02 12.71 7.18
C LYS A 73 -1.73 11.50 6.31
N CYS A 74 -2.02 10.28 6.79
CA CYS A 74 -1.82 9.02 6.08
C CYS A 74 -2.96 8.68 5.10
N ILE A 75 -4.20 9.09 5.41
CA ILE A 75 -5.42 8.68 4.68
C ILE A 75 -5.62 9.48 3.39
N PHE A 76 -5.83 8.81 2.27
CA PHE A 76 -6.14 9.44 0.99
C PHE A 76 -7.58 9.96 0.94
N ARG A 77 -7.79 11.04 0.18
CA ARG A 77 -9.14 11.50 -0.15
C ARG A 77 -9.89 10.46 -0.98
N ILE A 78 -11.20 10.36 -0.73
CA ILE A 78 -12.12 9.49 -1.49
C ILE A 78 -12.37 10.01 -2.92
N TYR A 79 -12.19 11.30 -3.17
CA TYR A 79 -12.37 11.89 -4.49
C TYR A 79 -11.32 11.37 -5.49
N ARG A 80 -11.78 11.03 -6.70
CA ARG A 80 -10.94 10.61 -7.82
C ARG A 80 -10.51 11.84 -8.63
N ASP A 81 -9.26 11.85 -9.11
CA ASP A 81 -8.87 12.75 -10.19
C ASP A 81 -9.23 12.10 -11.52
N VAL A 82 -10.20 12.69 -12.23
CA VAL A 82 -10.78 12.10 -13.45
C VAL A 82 -10.37 12.83 -14.73
N ARG A 83 -9.53 13.87 -14.65
CA ARG A 83 -9.18 14.71 -15.80
C ARG A 83 -8.67 13.89 -16.99
N PHE A 84 -7.77 12.96 -16.73
CA PHE A 84 -7.15 12.10 -17.74
C PHE A 84 -7.63 10.64 -17.71
N SER A 85 -8.55 10.29 -16.81
CA SER A 85 -9.06 8.92 -16.66
C SER A 85 -10.16 8.60 -17.66
N LYS A 86 -10.18 7.37 -18.21
CA LYS A 86 -11.34 6.85 -18.97
C LYS A 86 -12.56 6.63 -18.06
N ASN A 87 -12.33 6.17 -16.83
CA ASN A 87 -13.37 6.12 -15.81
C ASN A 87 -13.60 7.54 -15.25
N LYS A 88 -14.81 8.07 -15.43
CA LYS A 88 -15.22 9.42 -15.00
C LYS A 88 -15.98 9.45 -13.67
N GLU A 89 -16.04 8.33 -12.96
CA GLU A 89 -16.63 8.27 -11.63
C GLU A 89 -15.93 9.24 -10.66
N PRO A 90 -16.68 10.09 -9.93
CA PRO A 90 -16.13 11.13 -9.07
C PRO A 90 -15.45 10.58 -7.81
N TYR A 91 -15.78 9.37 -7.37
CA TYR A 91 -15.27 8.78 -6.13
C TYR A 91 -14.50 7.48 -6.37
N LYS A 92 -13.54 7.22 -5.48
CA LYS A 92 -12.94 5.91 -5.28
C LYS A 92 -13.94 5.03 -4.55
N ILE A 93 -13.92 3.74 -4.87
CA ILE A 93 -14.74 2.71 -4.22
C ILE A 93 -13.99 1.99 -3.09
N ASN A 94 -12.89 2.59 -2.65
CA ASN A 94 -12.01 2.10 -1.60
C ASN A 94 -11.60 3.23 -0.67
N PHE A 95 -11.20 2.84 0.54
CA PHE A 95 -10.33 3.65 1.37
C PHE A 95 -8.90 3.19 1.23
N GLY A 96 -7.98 4.14 1.30
CA GLY A 96 -6.56 3.82 1.27
C GLY A 96 -5.75 4.78 2.14
N ALA A 97 -4.65 4.28 2.68
CA ALA A 97 -3.71 5.07 3.47
C ALA A 97 -2.27 4.64 3.20
N SER A 98 -1.36 5.61 3.17
CA SER A 98 0.08 5.37 3.19
C SER A 98 0.64 5.81 4.54
N ILE A 99 1.31 4.87 5.21
CA ILE A 99 1.90 5.03 6.54
C ILE A 99 3.42 4.97 6.38
N GLY A 100 4.04 6.15 6.36
CA GLY A 100 5.49 6.32 6.38
C GLY A 100 5.86 7.40 7.39
N GLU A 101 7.15 7.50 7.71
CA GLU A 101 7.69 8.49 8.67
C GLU A 101 7.22 9.92 8.38
N VAL A 102 7.10 10.29 7.10
CA VAL A 102 6.65 11.61 6.64
C VAL A 102 5.21 11.55 6.06
N GLY A 103 4.42 10.55 6.46
CA GLY A 103 3.06 10.31 5.97
C GLY A 103 3.02 9.70 4.55
N LYS A 104 2.35 10.39 3.61
CA LYS A 104 2.12 9.92 2.22
C LYS A 104 3.32 10.07 1.28
N ASP A 105 4.50 10.40 1.80
CA ASP A 105 5.69 10.62 0.97
C ASP A 105 6.18 9.32 0.34
N LEU A 106 6.15 9.27 -1.00
CA LEU A 106 6.51 8.09 -1.80
C LEU A 106 8.02 7.90 -1.94
N GLY A 107 8.85 8.88 -1.54
CA GLY A 107 10.30 8.81 -1.65
C GLY A 107 10.98 7.89 -0.61
N ARG A 108 10.23 7.39 0.37
CA ARG A 108 10.73 6.55 1.46
C ARG A 108 9.95 5.24 1.57
N PRO A 109 10.54 4.20 2.21
CA PRO A 109 9.79 3.00 2.53
C PRO A 109 8.55 3.32 3.38
N LEU A 110 7.41 2.77 2.99
CA LEU A 110 6.12 2.98 3.64
C LEU A 110 5.30 1.70 3.62
N PHE A 111 4.25 1.68 4.43
CA PHE A 111 3.16 0.71 4.34
C PHE A 111 1.97 1.34 3.64
N TYR A 112 1.24 0.58 2.84
CA TYR A 112 0.04 1.00 2.16
C TYR A 112 -1.10 0.04 2.48
N LEU A 113 -2.19 0.54 3.05
CA LEU A 113 -3.42 -0.22 3.25
C LEU A 113 -4.44 0.18 2.18
N HIS A 114 -5.05 -0.84 1.58
CA HIS A 114 -6.19 -0.72 0.67
C HIS A 114 -7.38 -1.49 1.22
N VAL A 115 -8.49 -0.81 1.44
CA VAL A 115 -9.75 -1.41 1.91
C VAL A 115 -10.80 -1.24 0.83
N GLN A 116 -11.16 -2.35 0.21
CA GLN A 116 -12.19 -2.44 -0.81
C GLN A 116 -13.00 -3.74 -0.65
N PRO A 117 -14.34 -3.69 -0.73
CA PRO A 117 -15.16 -4.89 -0.71
C PRO A 117 -14.88 -5.83 -1.89
N GLY A 118 -15.21 -7.11 -1.72
CA GLY A 118 -15.14 -8.11 -2.80
C GLY A 118 -13.76 -8.74 -2.98
N GLU A 119 -13.04 -9.02 -1.88
CA GLU A 119 -11.70 -9.62 -1.89
C GLU A 119 -10.60 -8.76 -2.55
N GLU A 120 -10.88 -7.45 -2.66
CA GLU A 120 -9.97 -6.47 -3.26
C GLU A 120 -9.14 -5.70 -2.21
N SER A 121 -9.27 -6.04 -0.93
CA SER A 121 -8.49 -5.41 0.15
C SER A 121 -7.09 -6.01 0.22
N PHE A 122 -6.07 -5.17 0.41
CA PHE A 122 -4.70 -5.63 0.51
C PHE A 122 -3.83 -4.69 1.36
N LEU A 123 -2.77 -5.23 1.94
CA LEU A 123 -1.71 -4.47 2.59
C LEU A 123 -0.46 -4.56 1.71
N ALA A 124 0.28 -3.48 1.58
CA ALA A 124 1.58 -3.49 0.93
C ALA A 124 2.64 -2.78 1.78
N GLY A 125 3.91 -3.11 1.56
CA GLY A 125 5.02 -2.47 2.26
C GLY A 125 6.26 -2.42 1.37
N GLY A 126 6.98 -1.31 1.41
CA GLY A 126 8.19 -1.15 0.59
C GLY A 126 8.38 0.26 0.06
N LEU A 127 9.20 0.35 -1.00
CA LEU A 127 9.53 1.60 -1.68
C LEU A 127 8.75 1.69 -2.99
N TYR A 128 7.75 2.56 -3.07
CA TYR A 128 6.89 2.65 -4.25
C TYR A 128 7.37 3.68 -5.26
N MET A 129 7.63 3.24 -6.49
CA MET A 129 8.04 4.11 -7.61
C MET A 129 9.15 5.12 -7.24
N PRO A 130 10.28 4.66 -6.67
CA PRO A 130 11.40 5.56 -6.37
C PRO A 130 11.97 6.20 -7.64
N ASP A 131 12.57 7.38 -7.49
CA ASP A 131 13.34 7.99 -8.56
C ASP A 131 14.53 7.12 -9.00
N SER A 132 15.05 7.40 -10.20
CA SER A 132 16.14 6.59 -10.78
C SER A 132 17.40 6.54 -9.89
N PRO A 133 17.89 7.65 -9.30
CA PRO A 133 19.02 7.61 -8.38
C PRO A 133 18.79 6.72 -7.15
N THR A 134 17.62 6.83 -6.52
CA THR A 134 17.27 6.04 -5.32
C THR A 134 17.13 4.57 -5.68
N LEU A 135 16.46 4.25 -6.78
CA LEU A 135 16.33 2.87 -7.25
C LEU A 135 17.70 2.25 -7.56
N LYS A 136 18.63 3.02 -8.15
CA LYS A 136 20.00 2.56 -8.39
C LYS A 136 20.70 2.19 -7.08
N LYS A 137 20.67 3.06 -6.07
CA LYS A 137 21.27 2.79 -4.75
C LYS A 137 20.68 1.56 -4.07
N VAL A 138 19.37 1.37 -4.15
CA VAL A 138 18.70 0.17 -3.60
C VAL A 138 19.20 -1.10 -4.31
N ARG A 139 19.35 -1.06 -5.63
CA ARG A 139 19.86 -2.19 -6.39
C ARG A 139 21.32 -2.50 -6.07
N GLU A 140 22.18 -1.48 -6.00
CA GLU A 140 23.58 -1.61 -5.57
C GLU A 140 23.65 -2.28 -4.18
N TYR A 141 22.88 -1.78 -3.21
CA TYR A 141 22.81 -2.35 -1.87
C TYR A 141 22.33 -3.81 -1.86
N ILE A 142 21.32 -4.16 -2.67
CA ILE A 142 20.83 -5.53 -2.80
C ILE A 142 21.92 -6.46 -3.34
N LEU A 143 22.69 -6.04 -4.34
CA LEU A 143 23.76 -6.86 -4.88
C LEU A 143 24.88 -7.07 -3.87
N GLU A 144 25.26 -6.03 -3.13
CA GLU A 144 26.26 -6.10 -2.06
C GLU A 144 25.81 -6.98 -0.88
N ASN A 145 24.50 -7.12 -0.67
CA ASN A 145 23.90 -7.78 0.49
C ASN A 145 22.86 -8.85 0.10
N SER A 146 23.08 -9.56 -1.01
CA SER A 146 22.05 -10.41 -1.64
C SER A 146 21.56 -11.54 -0.73
N ASN A 147 22.45 -12.08 0.11
CA ASN A 147 22.09 -13.11 1.09
C ASN A 147 21.04 -12.62 2.10
N SER A 148 21.10 -11.36 2.51
CA SER A 148 20.16 -10.78 3.47
C SER A 148 18.75 -10.73 2.89
N ILE A 149 18.60 -10.26 1.65
CA ILE A 149 17.28 -10.20 1.02
C ILE A 149 16.75 -11.59 0.73
N LYS A 150 17.59 -12.50 0.22
CA LYS A 150 17.22 -13.91 -0.03
C LYS A 150 16.68 -14.56 1.24
N LYS A 151 17.39 -14.40 2.36
CA LYS A 151 16.98 -14.96 3.66
C LYS A 151 15.61 -14.45 4.10
N ILE A 152 15.32 -13.16 3.90
CA ILE A 152 14.02 -12.58 4.26
C ILE A 152 12.92 -13.12 3.35
N VAL A 153 13.12 -13.09 2.04
CA VAL A 153 12.04 -13.39 1.07
C VAL A 153 11.80 -14.88 0.87
N GLN A 154 12.77 -15.72 1.25
CA GLN A 154 12.64 -17.19 1.27
C GLN A 154 12.21 -17.73 2.64
N ASP A 155 12.13 -16.86 3.66
CA ASP A 155 11.67 -17.28 4.98
C ASP A 155 10.23 -17.81 4.92
N LYS A 156 9.98 -18.95 5.59
CA LYS A 156 8.67 -19.62 5.55
C LYS A 156 7.56 -18.77 6.14
N LYS A 157 7.85 -17.99 7.19
CA LYS A 157 6.88 -17.06 7.78
C LYS A 157 6.62 -15.92 6.81
N PHE A 158 7.65 -15.35 6.19
CA PHE A 158 7.46 -14.33 5.16
C PHE A 158 6.58 -14.82 4.00
N LEU A 159 6.87 -15.99 3.43
CA LEU A 159 6.09 -16.55 2.33
C LEU A 159 4.64 -16.84 2.73
N ARG A 160 4.41 -17.35 3.93
CA ARG A 160 3.05 -17.62 4.44
C ARG A 160 2.24 -16.34 4.61
N GLU A 161 2.83 -15.29 5.19
CA GLU A 161 2.09 -14.05 5.49
C GLU A 161 1.94 -13.16 4.24
N PHE A 162 2.93 -13.17 3.33
CA PHE A 162 3.01 -12.19 2.27
C PHE A 162 2.92 -12.76 0.84
N GLY A 163 3.05 -14.06 0.65
CA GLY A 163 3.04 -14.69 -0.68
C GLY A 163 4.27 -14.37 -1.55
N GLY A 164 5.24 -13.61 -1.03
CA GLY A 164 6.45 -13.22 -1.75
C GLY A 164 6.49 -11.74 -2.11
N LEU A 165 7.44 -11.39 -2.97
CA LEU A 165 7.56 -10.04 -3.53
C LEU A 165 6.56 -9.83 -4.67
N SER A 166 6.25 -8.57 -4.96
CA SER A 166 5.51 -8.16 -6.16
C SER A 166 6.07 -8.82 -7.43
N ASP A 167 5.18 -9.20 -8.34
CA ASP A 167 5.51 -9.75 -9.67
C ASP A 167 6.01 -8.68 -10.66
N MET A 168 5.97 -7.40 -10.27
CA MET A 168 6.44 -6.28 -11.08
C MET A 168 7.97 -6.29 -11.23
N LYS A 169 8.43 -6.99 -12.28
CA LYS A 169 9.82 -7.09 -12.70
C LYS A 169 10.03 -6.49 -14.08
N LEU A 170 11.23 -5.98 -14.31
CA LEU A 170 11.71 -5.68 -15.67
C LEU A 170 11.75 -6.97 -16.49
N LYS A 171 11.28 -6.89 -17.74
CA LYS A 171 11.46 -7.97 -18.73
C LYS A 171 12.92 -8.19 -19.11
N THR A 172 13.75 -7.17 -18.92
CA THR A 172 15.18 -7.16 -19.24
C THR A 172 16.01 -6.95 -17.97
N TYR A 173 17.33 -6.86 -18.12
CA TYR A 173 18.21 -6.49 -17.01
C TYR A 173 18.11 -4.98 -16.71
N PRO A 174 18.31 -4.57 -15.44
CA PRO A 174 18.42 -3.15 -15.10
C PRO A 174 19.63 -2.51 -15.79
N LYS A 175 19.41 -1.40 -16.51
CA LYS A 175 20.51 -0.69 -17.20
C LYS A 175 21.55 -0.22 -16.19
N GLY A 176 22.83 -0.41 -16.52
CA GLY A 176 23.96 -0.04 -15.65
C GLY A 176 24.43 -1.13 -14.69
N PHE A 177 23.86 -2.35 -14.78
CA PHE A 177 24.27 -3.51 -14.00
C PHE A 177 24.76 -4.64 -14.93
N ALA A 178 25.69 -5.46 -14.43
CA ALA A 178 26.24 -6.58 -15.17
C ALA A 178 25.16 -7.64 -15.45
N LYS A 179 25.05 -8.07 -16.72
CA LYS A 179 24.00 -9.00 -17.17
C LYS A 179 24.21 -10.43 -16.64
N ASP A 180 25.42 -10.77 -16.28
CA ASP A 180 25.87 -12.06 -15.76
C ASP A 180 26.01 -12.08 -14.23
N HIS A 181 25.58 -11.03 -13.52
CA HIS A 181 25.61 -11.02 -12.07
C HIS A 181 24.75 -12.17 -11.51
N PRO A 182 25.26 -13.01 -10.58
CA PRO A 182 24.53 -14.19 -10.09
C PRO A 182 23.20 -13.82 -9.41
N ASP A 183 23.13 -12.61 -8.85
CA ASP A 183 21.95 -12.09 -8.12
C ASP A 183 21.10 -11.09 -8.92
N LEU A 184 21.24 -11.07 -10.25
CA LEU A 184 20.54 -10.11 -11.11
C LEU A 184 19.01 -10.15 -10.90
N GLU A 185 18.43 -11.32 -10.65
CA GLU A 185 16.98 -11.49 -10.44
C GLU A 185 16.44 -10.64 -9.29
N TRP A 186 17.27 -10.37 -8.27
CA TRP A 186 16.89 -9.65 -7.06
C TRP A 186 16.81 -8.14 -7.28
N ILE A 187 17.39 -7.64 -8.37
CA ILE A 187 17.35 -6.22 -8.74
C ILE A 187 16.44 -5.92 -9.94
N GLN A 188 15.78 -6.94 -10.50
CA GLN A 188 14.81 -6.77 -11.58
C GLN A 188 13.47 -6.19 -11.12
N TYR A 189 13.15 -6.28 -9.83
CA TYR A 189 11.94 -5.67 -9.27
C TYR A 189 11.94 -4.15 -9.50
N THR A 190 10.80 -3.62 -9.96
CA THR A 190 10.64 -2.19 -10.29
C THR A 190 9.96 -1.37 -9.21
N SER A 191 9.39 -2.06 -8.22
CA SER A 191 8.74 -1.49 -7.05
C SER A 191 9.20 -2.25 -5.84
#